data_AF-A0A7V3AM06-F1
#
_entry.id   AF-A0A7V3AM06-F1
#
_cell.length_a   1.000
_cell.length_b   1.000
_cell.length_c   1.000
_cell.angle_alpha   90.00
_cell.angle_beta   90.00
_cell.angle_gamma   90.00
#
_symmetry.space_group_name_H-M   'P 1'
#
loop_
_entity.id
_entity.type
_entity.pdbx_description
1 polymer ?
#
loop_
_entity_poly.entity_id
_entity_poly.type
_entity_poly.pdbx_seq_one_letter_code
_entity_poly.pdbx_strand_id
1 'polypeptide(L)'
;MRMDWSRRGYPVFRLLMPVLAAWCAGTMAMPPDPLPEGCERVLVLPPGPGNPRNSEGDFITLRDGRILFVYTRFTGGGGDHDRADLVCRESRDNGRTWSSEDRVLVSGEGGMNVMSVSMLRLPSGRLALFYLRKNSVEDCRPVARFSADEGNTWSEPTEIIQAPVR
;
A
#
# COMPACT_ATOMS: atom_id res chain seq x y z
N MET A 1 36.93 -36.02 45.09
CA MET A 1 36.72 -37.36 44.48
C MET A 1 35.45 -37.24 43.63
N ARG A 2 35.58 -37.25 42.30
CA ARG A 2 34.48 -37.01 41.34
C ARG A 2 33.61 -38.26 41.22
N MET A 3 32.28 -38.10 41.23
CA MET A 3 31.32 -39.18 40.96
C MET A 3 30.83 -39.09 39.50
N ASP A 4 31.03 -40.19 38.78
CA ASP A 4 30.49 -40.51 37.46
C ASP A 4 29.05 -41.05 37.60
N TRP A 5 28.14 -40.56 36.77
CA TRP A 5 26.73 -40.97 36.71
C TRP A 5 26.32 -41.46 35.30
N SER A 6 27.23 -42.10 34.58
CA SER A 6 26.85 -42.88 33.41
C SER A 6 26.11 -44.16 33.83
N ARG A 7 24.96 -44.40 33.18
CA ARG A 7 24.08 -45.60 33.20
C ARG A 7 22.85 -45.52 34.11
N ARG A 8 21.73 -45.08 33.54
CA ARG A 8 20.42 -45.74 33.67
C ARG A 8 19.62 -45.52 32.38
N GLY A 9 19.41 -46.61 31.65
CA GLY A 9 18.59 -46.62 30.44
C GLY A 9 17.10 -46.52 30.77
N TYR A 10 16.34 -45.93 29.86
CA TYR A 10 14.89 -46.00 29.82
C TYR A 10 14.44 -46.38 28.39
N PRO A 11 13.41 -47.23 28.26
CA PRO A 11 13.06 -47.87 27.00
C PRO A 11 12.33 -46.93 26.04
N VAL A 12 12.54 -47.22 24.76
CA VAL A 12 11.91 -46.63 23.58
C VAL A 12 10.39 -46.68 23.70
N PHE A 13 9.75 -45.53 23.92
CA PHE A 13 8.32 -45.37 23.66
C PHE A 13 8.13 -45.08 22.17
N ARG A 14 7.70 -46.10 21.42
CA ARG A 14 7.13 -45.93 20.07
C ARG A 14 5.80 -45.19 20.20
N LEU A 15 5.80 -43.88 20.01
CA LEU A 15 4.58 -43.14 19.73
C LEU A 15 4.31 -43.22 18.23
N LEU A 16 3.19 -43.86 17.87
CA LEU A 16 2.57 -43.76 16.56
C LEU A 16 2.28 -42.28 16.27
N MET A 17 2.95 -41.69 15.27
CA MET A 17 2.56 -40.40 14.71
C MET A 17 1.33 -40.62 13.81
N PRO A 18 0.13 -40.15 14.15
CA PRO A 18 -0.92 -40.07 13.16
C PRO A 18 -0.51 -39.02 12.13
N VAL A 19 -0.62 -39.40 10.86
CA VAL A 19 -0.61 -38.51 9.71
C VAL A 19 -1.62 -37.40 9.97
N LEU A 20 -1.15 -36.21 10.35
CA LEU A 20 -1.99 -35.01 10.30
C LEU A 20 -2.04 -34.58 8.84
N ALA A 21 -3.17 -34.92 8.24
CA ALA A 21 -3.58 -34.50 6.92
C ALA A 21 -3.38 -33.00 6.71
N ALA A 22 -2.91 -32.66 5.52
CA ALA A 22 -2.86 -31.31 5.00
C ALA A 22 -4.22 -30.62 5.18
N TRP A 23 -4.27 -29.62 6.05
CA TRP A 23 -5.23 -28.54 5.94
C TRP A 23 -4.48 -27.36 5.33
N CYS A 24 -4.41 -27.32 4.01
CA CYS A 24 -4.30 -26.05 3.32
C CYS A 24 -5.61 -25.32 3.60
N ALA A 25 -5.66 -24.61 4.73
CA ALA A 25 -6.66 -23.58 4.95
C ALA A 25 -6.39 -22.49 3.91
N GLY A 26 -6.92 -22.66 2.70
CA GLY A 26 -7.20 -21.53 1.86
C GLY A 26 -8.08 -20.63 2.70
N THR A 27 -7.57 -19.47 3.10
CA THR A 27 -8.40 -18.41 3.67
C THR A 27 -9.49 -18.13 2.65
N MET A 28 -10.67 -18.72 2.83
CA MET A 28 -11.87 -18.23 2.18
C MET A 28 -12.05 -16.82 2.72
N ALA A 29 -11.69 -15.83 1.91
CA ALA A 29 -12.05 -14.46 2.19
C ALA A 29 -13.58 -14.44 2.35
N MET A 30 -14.06 -14.05 3.52
CA MET A 30 -15.48 -13.84 3.72
C MET A 30 -15.97 -12.85 2.65
N PRO A 31 -17.13 -13.08 2.03
CA PRO A 31 -17.69 -12.11 1.12
C PRO A 31 -17.86 -10.77 1.86
N PRO A 32 -17.59 -9.63 1.21
CA PRO A 32 -17.78 -8.33 1.84
C PRO A 32 -19.24 -8.19 2.29
N ASP A 33 -19.45 -7.48 3.39
CA ASP A 33 -20.80 -7.17 3.87
C ASP A 33 -21.65 -6.55 2.75
N PRO A 34 -22.96 -6.87 2.70
CA PRO A 34 -23.86 -6.26 1.74
C PRO A 34 -23.85 -4.74 1.94
N LEU A 35 -23.77 -4.01 0.82
CA LEU A 35 -23.83 -2.56 0.86
C LEU A 35 -25.23 -2.08 1.27
N PRO A 36 -25.36 -0.89 1.88
CA PRO A 36 -26.65 -0.26 2.11
C PRO A 36 -27.47 -0.16 0.82
N GLU A 37 -28.80 -0.17 0.94
CA GLU A 37 -29.69 -0.01 -0.20
C GLU A 37 -29.39 1.30 -0.96
N GLY A 38 -29.29 1.22 -2.29
CA GLY A 38 -28.91 2.36 -3.14
C GLY A 38 -27.42 2.65 -3.22
N CYS A 39 -26.55 1.89 -2.53
CA CYS A 39 -25.10 1.97 -2.69
C CYS A 39 -24.57 0.92 -3.67
N GLU A 40 -23.62 1.33 -4.50
CA GLU A 40 -22.92 0.46 -5.45
C GLU A 40 -21.41 0.55 -5.24
N ARG A 41 -20.71 -0.58 -5.35
CA ARG A 41 -19.24 -0.60 -5.39
C ARG A 41 -18.78 -0.40 -6.83
N VAL A 42 -18.33 0.82 -7.13
CA VAL A 42 -17.93 1.25 -8.48
C VAL A 42 -16.46 0.99 -8.83
N LEU A 43 -15.63 0.70 -7.82
CA LEU A 43 -14.22 0.37 -8.00
C LEU A 43 -13.78 -0.62 -6.92
N VAL A 44 -13.08 -1.68 -7.33
CA VAL A 44 -12.43 -2.64 -6.44
C VAL A 44 -11.00 -2.82 -6.93
N LEU A 45 -10.05 -2.63 -6.02
CA LEU A 45 -8.62 -2.77 -6.31
C LEU A 45 -8.05 -3.90 -5.43
N PRO A 46 -8.32 -5.16 -5.76
CA PRO A 46 -7.83 -6.28 -4.97
C PRO A 46 -6.32 -6.43 -5.11
N PRO A 47 -5.64 -7.02 -4.11
CA PRO A 47 -4.29 -7.54 -4.29
C PRO A 47 -4.19 -8.52 -5.47
N GLY A 48 -3.02 -8.59 -6.08
CA GLY A 48 -2.71 -9.49 -7.18
C GLY A 48 -1.20 -9.71 -7.36
N PRO A 49 -0.79 -10.49 -8.38
CA PRO A 49 0.62 -10.69 -8.69
C PRO A 49 1.35 -9.35 -8.88
N GLY A 50 2.42 -9.13 -8.10
CA GLY A 50 3.18 -7.87 -8.12
C GLY A 50 2.53 -6.68 -7.39
N ASN A 51 1.31 -6.85 -6.85
CA ASN A 51 0.61 -5.86 -6.04
C ASN A 51 -0.05 -6.52 -4.81
N PRO A 52 0.70 -6.81 -3.73
CA PRO A 52 0.17 -7.50 -2.57
C PRO A 52 -0.81 -6.67 -1.72
N ARG A 53 -0.85 -5.34 -1.86
CA ARG A 53 -1.70 -4.46 -1.04
C ARG A 53 -1.93 -3.11 -1.72
N ASN A 54 -3.15 -2.61 -1.58
CA ASN A 54 -3.46 -1.20 -1.83
C ASN A 54 -3.94 -0.57 -0.52
N SER A 55 -3.50 0.65 -0.23
CA SER A 55 -3.92 1.38 0.96
C SER A 55 -3.81 2.89 0.75
N GLU A 56 -4.40 3.63 1.68
CA GLU A 56 -4.54 5.09 1.63
C GLU A 56 -5.09 5.60 0.29
N GLY A 57 -5.29 6.90 0.19
CA GLY A 57 -5.61 7.52 -1.08
C GLY A 57 -6.47 8.75 -0.90
N ASP A 58 -6.49 9.55 -1.96
CA ASP A 58 -7.24 10.79 -2.00
C ASP A 58 -7.81 11.03 -3.40
N PHE A 59 -8.91 11.77 -3.46
CA PHE A 59 -9.61 12.11 -4.68
C PHE A 59 -9.47 13.59 -4.97
N ILE A 60 -9.35 13.94 -6.25
CA ILE A 60 -9.44 15.33 -6.69
C ILE A 60 -10.22 15.45 -7.99
N THR A 61 -11.08 16.47 -8.08
CA THR A 61 -11.76 16.82 -9.32
C THR A 61 -10.86 17.68 -10.19
N LEU A 62 -10.65 17.24 -11.42
CA LEU A 62 -9.91 17.95 -12.46
C LEU A 62 -10.79 19.01 -13.12
N ARG A 63 -10.17 19.98 -13.78
CA ARG A 63 -10.89 21.09 -14.43
C ARG A 63 -11.87 20.66 -15.52
N ASP A 64 -11.59 19.53 -16.17
CA ASP A 64 -12.44 18.94 -17.19
C ASP A 64 -13.57 18.06 -16.61
N GLY A 65 -13.73 18.06 -15.28
CA GLY A 65 -14.76 17.30 -14.57
C GLY A 65 -14.38 15.85 -14.25
N ARG A 66 -13.22 15.37 -14.71
CA ARG A 66 -12.72 14.05 -14.30
C ARG A 66 -12.46 13.99 -12.80
N ILE A 67 -12.59 12.79 -12.24
CA ILE A 67 -12.10 12.49 -10.88
C ILE A 67 -10.79 11.73 -11.04
N LEU A 68 -9.73 12.22 -10.38
CA LEU A 68 -8.47 11.53 -10.22
C LEU A 68 -8.43 10.93 -8.81
N PHE A 69 -8.35 9.61 -8.71
CA PHE A 69 -8.13 8.89 -7.47
C PHE A 69 -6.67 8.46 -7.41
N VAL A 70 -5.93 8.91 -6.40
CA VAL A 70 -4.53 8.57 -6.20
C VAL A 70 -4.39 7.72 -4.93
N TYR A 71 -3.67 6.61 -4.98
CA TYR A 71 -3.53 5.69 -3.85
C TYR A 71 -2.14 5.04 -3.78
N THR A 72 -1.82 4.44 -2.63
CA THR A 72 -0.59 3.69 -2.42
C THR A 72 -0.77 2.27 -2.96
N ARG A 73 0.07 1.88 -3.91
CA ARG A 73 0.14 0.52 -4.48
C ARG A 73 1.42 -0.15 -4.05
N PHE A 74 1.33 -1.15 -3.18
CA PHE A 74 2.50 -1.87 -2.70
C PHE A 74 3.05 -2.78 -3.80
N THR A 75 4.38 -2.90 -3.86
CA THR A 75 5.11 -3.69 -4.87
C THR A 75 6.14 -4.62 -4.24
N GLY A 76 6.65 -4.30 -3.04
CA GLY A 76 7.68 -5.07 -2.34
C GLY A 76 7.20 -6.06 -1.28
N GLY A 77 5.89 -6.12 -1.02
CA GLY A 77 5.28 -6.87 0.09
C GLY A 77 4.06 -6.12 0.65
N GLY A 78 3.35 -6.71 1.63
CA GLY A 78 2.10 -6.14 2.18
C GLY A 78 2.26 -5.41 3.52
N GLY A 79 3.47 -5.26 4.03
CA GLY A 79 3.77 -4.59 5.29
C GLY A 79 3.94 -3.08 5.12
N ASP A 80 3.79 -2.33 6.22
CA ASP A 80 3.82 -0.86 6.22
C ASP A 80 5.16 -0.23 5.81
N HIS A 81 6.21 -1.03 5.68
CA HIS A 81 7.54 -0.57 5.29
C HIS A 81 7.98 -1.12 3.93
N ASP A 82 7.15 -1.97 3.31
CA ASP A 82 7.48 -2.55 2.01
C ASP A 82 7.36 -1.50 0.90
N ARG A 83 8.09 -1.72 -0.19
CA ARG A 83 8.10 -0.77 -1.31
C ARG A 83 6.70 -0.59 -1.88
N ALA A 84 6.39 0.65 -2.26
CA ALA A 84 5.15 1.00 -2.93
C ALA A 84 5.40 2.07 -3.99
N ASP A 85 4.43 2.24 -4.88
CA ASP A 85 4.29 3.36 -5.78
C ASP A 85 3.05 4.18 -5.39
N LEU A 86 3.03 5.45 -5.76
CA LEU A 86 1.78 6.21 -5.81
C LEU A 86 1.25 6.16 -7.23
N VAL A 87 0.02 5.68 -7.37
CA VAL A 87 -0.62 5.45 -8.67
C VAL A 87 -2.00 6.06 -8.69
N CYS A 88 -2.58 6.21 -9.88
CA CYS A 88 -3.91 6.77 -10.02
C CYS A 88 -4.84 5.99 -10.96
N ARG A 89 -6.14 6.11 -10.66
CA ARG A 89 -7.28 5.79 -11.53
C ARG A 89 -8.03 7.07 -11.88
N GLU A 90 -8.63 7.11 -13.05
CA GLU A 90 -9.42 8.25 -13.51
C GLU A 90 -10.85 7.85 -13.83
N SER A 91 -11.82 8.68 -13.45
CA SER A 91 -13.22 8.56 -13.84
C SER A 91 -13.64 9.78 -14.65
N ARG A 92 -14.45 9.56 -15.70
CA ARG A 92 -15.01 10.61 -16.58
C ARG A 92 -16.52 10.82 -16.39
N ASP A 93 -17.15 10.06 -15.50
CA ASP A 93 -18.61 9.94 -15.40
C ASP A 93 -19.11 10.04 -13.94
N ASN A 94 -18.45 10.90 -13.16
CA ASN A 94 -18.71 11.13 -11.73
C ASN A 94 -18.50 9.89 -10.85
N GLY A 95 -17.48 9.10 -11.14
CA GLY A 95 -17.06 7.97 -10.32
C GLY A 95 -17.80 6.67 -10.61
N ARG A 96 -18.63 6.60 -11.65
CA ARG A 96 -19.39 5.38 -11.99
C ARG A 96 -18.51 4.33 -12.65
N THR A 97 -17.61 4.77 -13.53
CA THR A 97 -16.59 3.92 -14.16
C THR A 97 -15.21 4.55 -14.01
N TRP A 98 -14.19 3.69 -14.03
CA TRP A 98 -12.80 4.05 -13.80
C TRP A 98 -11.91 3.44 -14.89
N SER A 99 -10.74 4.05 -15.14
CA SER A 99 -9.73 3.48 -16.04
C SER A 99 -9.35 2.05 -15.63
N SER A 100 -9.02 1.19 -16.59
CA SER A 100 -8.62 -0.19 -16.28
C SER A 100 -7.21 -0.26 -15.66
N GLU A 101 -6.30 0.58 -16.16
CA GLU A 101 -4.88 0.55 -15.80
C GLU A 101 -4.48 1.66 -14.82
N ASP A 102 -3.42 1.35 -14.08
CA ASP A 102 -2.68 2.29 -13.23
C ASP A 102 -1.84 3.22 -14.08
N ARG A 103 -1.91 4.51 -13.76
CA ARG A 103 -0.85 5.45 -14.14
C ARG A 103 0.00 5.75 -12.90
N VAL A 104 1.30 5.53 -13.00
CA VAL A 104 2.25 5.79 -11.91
C VAL A 104 2.52 7.30 -11.83
N LEU A 105 2.37 7.87 -10.64
CA LEU A 105 2.69 9.27 -10.36
C LEU A 105 4.04 9.42 -9.65
N VAL A 106 4.34 8.50 -8.73
CA VAL A 106 5.60 8.42 -7.98
C VAL A 106 6.02 6.96 -7.91
N SER A 107 7.25 6.63 -8.31
CA SER A 107 7.72 5.24 -8.33
C SER A 107 8.80 4.97 -7.30
N GLY A 108 8.47 4.14 -6.29
CA GLY A 108 9.42 3.51 -5.37
C GLY A 108 10.50 4.40 -4.76
N GLU A 109 10.21 5.68 -4.48
CA GLU A 109 11.20 6.62 -3.94
C GLU A 109 11.55 6.33 -2.48
N GLY A 110 12.74 6.78 -2.08
CA GLY A 110 13.28 6.51 -0.75
C GLY A 110 13.87 5.11 -0.63
N GLY A 111 14.42 4.81 0.54
CA GLY A 111 15.00 3.50 0.85
C GLY A 111 13.96 2.41 1.12
N MET A 112 12.72 2.78 1.44
CA MET A 112 11.65 1.83 1.80
C MET A 112 10.36 2.09 1.04
N ASN A 113 9.59 3.13 1.38
CA ASN A 113 8.18 3.24 1.01
C ASN A 113 7.77 4.67 0.66
N VAL A 114 6.79 4.84 -0.25
CA VAL A 114 6.03 6.08 -0.45
C VAL A 114 4.55 5.82 -0.17
N MET A 115 3.89 6.64 0.65
CA MET A 115 2.53 6.35 1.12
C MET A 115 1.79 7.59 1.61
N SER A 116 0.56 7.41 2.11
CA SER A 116 -0.25 8.44 2.78
C SER A 116 -0.48 9.69 1.92
N VAL A 117 -1.10 9.44 0.76
CA VAL A 117 -1.44 10.45 -0.23
C VAL A 117 -2.40 11.50 0.33
N SER A 118 -2.17 12.77 0.00
CA SER A 118 -3.16 13.84 0.13
C SER A 118 -3.04 14.81 -1.04
N MET A 119 -4.17 15.23 -1.59
CA MET A 119 -4.29 16.04 -2.78
C MET A 119 -4.98 17.36 -2.48
N LEU A 120 -4.45 18.45 -3.02
CA LEU A 120 -5.06 19.78 -2.87
C LEU A 120 -4.92 20.59 -4.14
N ARG A 121 -6.00 21.25 -4.56
CA ARG A 121 -5.91 22.32 -5.57
C ARG A 121 -5.56 23.63 -4.86
N LEU A 122 -4.41 24.19 -5.19
CA LEU A 122 -3.95 25.45 -4.64
C LEU A 122 -4.70 26.65 -5.25
N PRO A 123 -4.73 27.82 -4.59
CA PRO A 123 -5.29 29.05 -5.15
C PRO A 123 -4.67 29.46 -6.49
N SER A 124 -3.41 29.09 -6.74
CA SER A 124 -2.75 29.31 -8.04
C SER A 124 -3.31 28.43 -9.16
N GLY A 125 -4.23 27.52 -8.86
CA GLY A 125 -4.81 26.57 -9.79
C GLY A 125 -4.03 25.27 -9.99
N ARG A 126 -2.80 25.19 -9.46
CA ARG A 126 -1.95 23.98 -9.48
C ARG A 126 -2.50 22.92 -8.54
N LEU A 127 -2.22 21.66 -8.84
CA LEU A 127 -2.40 20.57 -7.89
C LEU A 127 -1.16 20.44 -7.02
N ALA A 128 -1.35 20.13 -5.74
CA ALA A 128 -0.32 19.71 -4.81
C ALA A 128 -0.61 18.27 -4.40
N LEU A 129 0.40 17.41 -4.53
CA LEU A 129 0.45 16.05 -4.01
C LEU A 129 1.37 16.06 -2.79
N PHE A 130 0.82 15.74 -1.63
CA PHE A 130 1.56 15.48 -0.42
C PHE A 130 1.62 13.98 -0.18
N TYR A 131 2.77 13.47 0.25
CA TYR A 131 2.97 12.07 0.57
C TYR A 131 4.10 11.91 1.58
N LEU A 132 4.17 10.75 2.21
CA LEU A 132 5.30 10.35 3.03
C LEU A 132 6.31 9.59 2.17
N ARG A 133 7.59 9.94 2.29
CA ARG A 133 8.72 9.16 1.77
C ARG A 133 9.51 8.60 2.94
N LYS A 134 9.62 7.27 3.00
CA LYS A 134 10.29 6.53 4.06
C LYS A 134 11.65 6.05 3.57
N ASN A 135 12.71 6.56 4.19
CA ASN A 135 14.09 6.20 3.87
C ASN A 135 14.60 5.02 4.71
N SER A 136 14.16 4.92 5.96
CA SER A 136 14.39 3.79 6.88
C SER A 136 13.19 3.65 7.84
N VAL A 137 13.24 2.71 8.78
CA VAL A 137 12.19 2.56 9.79
C VAL A 137 12.04 3.84 10.64
N GLU A 138 13.15 4.55 10.87
CA GLU A 138 13.30 5.75 11.70
C GLU A 138 13.23 7.07 10.90
N ASP A 139 13.38 7.04 9.58
CA ASP A 139 13.32 8.22 8.71
C ASP A 139 12.08 8.17 7.79
N CYS A 140 11.05 8.91 8.16
CA CYS A 140 9.82 9.09 7.39
C CYS A 140 9.50 10.58 7.24
N ARG A 141 9.51 11.09 6.01
CA ARG A 141 9.42 12.53 5.74
C ARG A 141 8.20 12.87 4.90
N PRO A 142 7.49 13.96 5.23
CA PRO A 142 6.49 14.50 4.33
C PRO A 142 7.17 15.26 3.18
N VAL A 143 6.70 14.98 1.97
CA VAL A 143 7.21 15.51 0.69
C VAL A 143 6.04 16.08 -0.09
N ALA A 144 6.30 17.14 -0.86
CA ALA A 144 5.33 17.73 -1.77
C ALA A 144 5.81 17.67 -3.23
N ARG A 145 4.89 17.44 -4.17
CA ARG A 145 5.07 17.67 -5.61
C ARG A 145 3.92 18.51 -6.14
N PHE A 146 4.16 19.26 -7.21
CA PHE A 146 3.15 20.14 -7.79
C PHE A 146 2.93 19.83 -9.27
N SER A 147 1.68 19.93 -9.72
CA SER A 147 1.31 19.80 -11.13
C SER A 147 0.61 21.06 -11.61
N ALA A 148 1.01 21.56 -12.78
CA ALA A 148 0.38 22.68 -13.46
C ALA A 148 -0.57 22.25 -14.59
N ASP A 149 -0.64 20.95 -14.87
CA ASP A 149 -1.31 20.36 -16.04
C ASP A 149 -2.29 19.25 -15.63
N GLU A 150 -3.02 19.45 -14.52
CA GLU A 150 -4.08 18.55 -14.05
C GLU A 150 -3.58 17.12 -13.73
N GLY A 151 -2.35 17.01 -13.22
CA GLY A 151 -1.76 15.75 -12.76
C GLY A 151 -1.12 14.91 -13.85
N ASN A 152 -0.91 15.46 -15.06
CA ASN A 152 -0.20 14.78 -16.13
C ASN A 152 1.31 14.72 -15.86
N THR A 153 1.89 15.83 -15.42
CA THR A 153 3.29 15.92 -14.98
C THR A 153 3.39 16.51 -13.58
N TRP A 154 4.48 16.17 -12.91
CA TRP A 154 4.76 16.58 -11.53
C TRP A 154 6.16 17.17 -11.43
N SER A 155 6.31 18.22 -10.63
CA SER A 155 7.62 18.79 -10.30
C SER A 155 8.50 17.78 -9.58
N GLU A 156 9.79 18.07 -9.50
CA GLU A 156 10.71 17.43 -8.54
C GLU A 156 10.16 17.50 -7.09
N PRO A 157 10.55 16.55 -6.22
CA PRO A 157 10.05 16.48 -4.86
C PRO A 157 10.61 17.63 -4.03
N THR A 158 9.74 18.28 -3.26
CA THR A 158 10.11 19.31 -2.29
C THR A 158 9.99 18.74 -0.88
N GLU A 159 11.11 18.61 -0.18
CA GLU A 159 11.09 18.24 1.24
C GLU A 159 10.40 19.34 2.06
N ILE A 160 9.46 18.95 2.91
CA ILE A 160 8.81 19.89 3.83
C ILE A 160 9.68 20.13 5.07
N ILE A 161 10.45 19.12 5.48
CA ILE A 161 11.39 19.17 6.61
C ILE A 161 12.81 19.01 6.08
N GLN A 162 13.61 20.06 6.23
CA GLN A 162 15.00 20.11 5.73
C GLN A 162 16.04 19.69 6.77
N ALA A 163 15.64 19.57 8.04
CA ALA A 163 16.55 19.20 9.12
C ALA A 163 17.04 17.75 8.95
N PRO A 164 18.31 17.45 9.31
CA PRO A 164 18.82 16.08 9.27
C PRO A 164 18.11 15.20 10.29
N VAL A 165 17.92 13.93 9.91
CA VAL A 165 17.46 12.90 10.84
C VAL A 165 18.64 12.51 11.72
N ARG A 166 18.41 12.51 13.03
CA ARG A 166 19.42 12.20 14.06
C ARG A 166 19.44 10.72 14.36
#